data_AF-A0A926Y9N4-F1
#
_entry.id   AF-A0A926Y9N4-F1
#
_cell.length_a   1.000
_cell.length_b   1.000
_cell.length_c   1.000
_cell.angle_alpha   90.00
_cell.angle_beta   90.00
_cell.angle_gamma   90.00
#
_symmetry.space_group_name_H-M   'P 1'
#
loop_
_entity.id
_entity.type
_entity.pdbx_description
1 polymer ?
#
loop_
_entity_poly.entity_id
_entity_poly.type
_entity_poly.pdbx_seq_one_letter_code
_entity_poly.pdbx_strand_id
1 'polypeptide(L)'
;MELIEYLTKHGLNRLTEEYFIKVKRHTVYPNLVLLSYDFLNSPLSEKVVQQCRGIILDEDQNWSIISYPFDKFFNYGEPNAATIDWSTAKVYEKLDGSLVVLYFNPYSSKWEISTSGSPDAEGVINSYNNLTFNKLFWQTWNSLGYQLPEDVDCCFMFELLTPYNIVIVRPKVSAIVLHGVRNLPSLKEDNPEIFAAKYDWECVQRFDLSSWEDVLAASSNLDPLASEGYIAILLG
;
A
#
# COMPACT_ATOMS: atom_id res chain seq x y z
N MET A 1 -0.38 -11.97 14.63
CA MET A 1 -0.98 -11.44 13.38
C MET A 1 -1.84 -12.55 12.81
N GLU A 2 -3.14 -12.30 12.73
CA GLU A 2 -4.19 -13.29 12.45
C GLU A 2 -3.94 -14.08 11.17
N LEU A 3 -3.42 -13.43 10.13
CA LEU A 3 -3.05 -14.09 8.88
C LEU A 3 -1.91 -15.09 9.03
N ILE A 4 -0.83 -14.76 9.76
CA ILE A 4 0.27 -15.71 9.99
C ILE A 4 -0.21 -16.89 10.84
N GLU A 5 -1.01 -16.61 11.88
CA GLU A 5 -1.59 -17.63 12.74
C GLU A 5 -2.49 -18.59 11.94
N TYR A 6 -3.33 -18.04 11.06
CA TYR A 6 -4.18 -18.81 10.16
C TYR A 6 -3.35 -19.66 9.19
N LEU A 7 -2.38 -19.06 8.49
CA LEU A 7 -1.53 -19.76 7.52
C LEU A 7 -0.71 -20.88 8.18
N THR A 8 -0.20 -20.65 9.39
CA THR A 8 0.55 -21.67 10.15
C THR A 8 -0.33 -22.87 10.50
N LYS A 9 -1.60 -22.65 10.82
CA LYS A 9 -2.53 -23.69 11.26
C LYS A 9 -3.24 -24.41 10.11
N HIS A 10 -3.58 -23.68 9.06
CA HIS A 10 -4.50 -24.12 8.01
C HIS A 10 -3.86 -24.18 6.62
N GLY A 11 -2.76 -23.46 6.39
CA GLY A 11 -2.07 -23.40 5.12
C GLY A 11 -2.78 -22.55 4.06
N LEU A 12 -2.07 -22.36 2.95
CA LEU A 12 -2.48 -21.46 1.88
C LEU A 12 -3.74 -21.91 1.15
N ASN A 13 -3.88 -23.21 0.85
CA ASN A 13 -5.05 -23.73 0.12
C ASN A 13 -6.36 -23.37 0.82
N ARG A 14 -6.42 -23.58 2.14
CA ARG A 14 -7.61 -23.26 2.94
C ARG A 14 -7.91 -21.76 2.95
N LEU A 15 -6.88 -20.91 3.02
CA LEU A 15 -7.04 -19.46 2.93
C LEU A 15 -7.70 -19.05 1.59
N THR A 16 -7.27 -19.66 0.47
CA THR A 16 -7.85 -19.37 -0.85
C THR A 16 -9.28 -19.89 -1.00
N GLU A 17 -9.60 -21.05 -0.44
CA GLU A 17 -10.92 -21.69 -0.55
C GLU A 17 -11.96 -21.05 0.38
N GLU A 18 -11.59 -20.75 1.63
CA GLU A 18 -12.52 -20.21 2.64
C GLU A 18 -12.75 -18.71 2.46
N TYR A 19 -11.71 -17.98 2.06
CA TYR A 19 -11.74 -16.51 2.03
C TYR A 19 -11.55 -15.90 0.64
N PHE A 20 -11.47 -16.70 -0.42
CA PHE A 20 -11.29 -16.24 -1.79
C PHE A 20 -10.04 -15.38 -1.99
N ILE A 21 -8.99 -15.62 -1.20
CA ILE A 21 -7.72 -14.90 -1.33
C ILE A 21 -7.02 -15.29 -2.62
N LYS A 22 -6.61 -14.29 -3.39
CA LYS A 22 -5.77 -14.47 -4.57
C LYS A 22 -4.32 -14.57 -4.15
N VAL A 23 -3.62 -15.51 -4.75
CA VAL A 23 -2.19 -15.74 -4.55
C VAL A 23 -1.46 -15.40 -5.84
N LYS A 24 -0.41 -14.58 -5.75
CA LYS A 24 0.51 -14.37 -6.86
C LYS A 24 1.94 -14.58 -6.40
N ARG A 25 2.66 -15.47 -7.08
CA ARG A 25 4.05 -15.78 -6.79
C ARG A 25 4.98 -14.79 -7.48
N HIS A 26 6.08 -14.46 -6.83
CA HIS A 26 7.15 -13.70 -7.43
C HIS A 26 7.78 -14.48 -8.59
N THR A 27 8.07 -13.80 -9.70
CA THR A 27 8.55 -14.45 -10.94
C THR A 27 9.93 -15.10 -10.78
N VAL A 28 10.84 -14.43 -10.06
CA VAL A 28 12.21 -14.93 -9.75
C VAL A 28 12.28 -15.79 -8.48
N TYR A 29 11.52 -15.46 -7.42
CA TYR A 29 11.56 -16.15 -6.12
C TYR A 29 10.19 -16.77 -5.79
N PRO A 30 9.82 -17.93 -6.35
CA PRO A 30 8.46 -18.44 -6.27
C PRO A 30 7.92 -18.66 -4.85
N ASN A 31 8.79 -18.84 -3.85
CA ASN A 31 8.44 -18.95 -2.43
C ASN A 31 7.87 -17.64 -1.86
N LEU A 32 8.17 -16.50 -2.48
CA LEU A 32 7.58 -15.21 -2.14
C LEU A 32 6.17 -15.11 -2.75
N VAL A 33 5.16 -15.16 -1.87
CA VAL A 33 3.75 -15.13 -2.23
C VAL A 33 3.13 -13.80 -1.83
N LEU A 34 2.55 -13.10 -2.81
CA LEU A 34 1.67 -11.97 -2.56
C LEU A 34 0.24 -12.47 -2.34
N LEU A 35 -0.39 -11.97 -1.28
CA LEU A 35 -1.79 -12.27 -0.93
C LEU A 35 -2.66 -11.01 -1.07
N SER A 36 -3.71 -11.11 -1.88
CA SER A 36 -4.67 -10.03 -2.10
C SER A 36 -6.11 -10.56 -2.05
N TYR A 37 -7.00 -9.88 -1.35
CA TYR A 37 -8.42 -10.25 -1.30
C TYR A 37 -9.10 -10.06 -2.67
N ASP A 38 -10.15 -10.85 -2.92
CA ASP A 38 -11.08 -10.60 -4.00
C ASP A 38 -12.17 -9.62 -3.54
N PHE A 39 -12.32 -8.50 -4.22
CA PHE A 39 -13.26 -7.45 -3.80
C PHE A 39 -14.72 -7.91 -3.78
N LEU A 40 -15.10 -8.87 -4.62
CA LEU A 40 -16.49 -9.32 -4.75
C LEU A 40 -16.81 -10.47 -3.78
N ASN A 41 -15.86 -11.38 -3.57
CA ASN A 41 -16.12 -12.64 -2.89
C ASN A 41 -15.52 -12.74 -1.48
N SER A 42 -14.42 -12.03 -1.19
CA SER A 42 -13.78 -12.14 0.12
C SER A 42 -14.59 -11.45 1.22
N PRO A 43 -14.76 -12.05 2.40
CA PRO A 43 -15.48 -11.44 3.51
C PRO A 43 -14.63 -10.35 4.19
N LEU A 44 -14.80 -9.10 3.76
CA LEU A 44 -13.97 -7.97 4.19
C LEU A 44 -14.09 -7.62 5.70
N SER A 45 -15.08 -8.17 6.42
CA SER A 45 -15.17 -8.03 7.88
C SER A 45 -14.10 -8.84 8.62
N GLU A 46 -13.51 -9.84 7.98
CA GLU A 46 -12.54 -10.75 8.61
C GLU A 46 -11.14 -10.13 8.65
N LYS A 47 -10.51 -10.09 9.82
CA LYS A 47 -9.19 -9.45 9.98
C LYS A 47 -8.11 -10.12 9.13
N VAL A 48 -8.15 -11.44 9.01
CA VAL A 48 -7.25 -12.21 8.13
C VAL A 48 -7.35 -11.77 6.66
N VAL A 49 -8.56 -11.43 6.20
CA VAL A 49 -8.80 -10.93 4.84
C VAL A 49 -8.31 -9.50 4.69
N GLN A 50 -8.53 -8.65 5.70
CA GLN A 50 -8.07 -7.26 5.68
C GLN A 50 -6.55 -7.15 5.59
N GLN A 51 -5.82 -8.09 6.19
CA GLN A 51 -4.35 -8.19 6.12
C GLN A 51 -3.85 -8.66 4.75
N CYS A 52 -4.71 -9.31 3.94
CA CYS A 52 -4.40 -9.74 2.57
C CYS A 52 -4.63 -8.60 1.57
N ARG A 53 -3.90 -7.48 1.70
CA ARG A 53 -4.00 -6.32 0.78
C ARG A 53 -2.66 -6.04 0.08
N GLY A 54 -2.07 -7.08 -0.48
CA GLY A 54 -0.76 -7.00 -1.15
C GLY A 54 0.42 -7.29 -0.24
N ILE A 55 0.19 -7.92 0.92
CA ILE A 55 1.26 -8.46 1.77
C ILE A 55 2.03 -9.54 1.01
N ILE A 56 3.36 -9.55 1.16
CA ILE A 56 4.26 -10.56 0.61
C ILE A 56 4.84 -11.37 1.76
N LEU A 57 4.64 -12.68 1.69
CA LEU A 57 5.12 -13.64 2.68
C LEU A 57 6.06 -14.64 2.01
N ASP A 58 7.00 -15.15 2.78
CA ASP A 58 7.89 -16.23 2.39
C ASP A 58 7.37 -17.57 2.92
N GLU A 59 6.81 -18.39 2.03
CA GLU A 59 6.22 -19.68 2.41
C GLU A 59 7.26 -20.72 2.85
N ASP A 60 8.52 -20.57 2.45
CA ASP A 60 9.61 -21.47 2.83
C ASP A 60 10.25 -21.09 4.18
N GLN A 61 9.96 -19.89 4.69
CA GLN A 61 10.48 -19.35 5.95
C GLN A 61 9.38 -19.10 6.97
N ASN A 62 8.51 -20.10 7.19
CA ASN A 62 7.40 -20.03 8.17
C ASN A 62 6.53 -18.77 8.01
N TRP A 63 6.22 -18.39 6.76
CA TRP A 63 5.44 -17.20 6.43
C TRP A 63 6.09 -15.90 6.90
N SER A 64 7.42 -15.81 6.86
CA SER A 64 8.15 -14.59 7.19
C SER A 64 7.67 -13.43 6.31
N ILE A 65 7.47 -12.26 6.92
CA ILE A 65 6.92 -11.09 6.24
C ILE A 65 8.04 -10.39 5.47
N ILE A 66 7.90 -10.31 4.15
CA ILE A 66 8.85 -9.62 3.26
C ILE A 66 8.38 -8.20 2.94
N SER A 67 7.07 -8.03 2.78
CA SER A 67 6.46 -6.73 2.57
C SER A 67 5.07 -6.69 3.19
N TYR A 68 4.72 -5.63 3.90
CA TYR A 68 3.40 -5.50 4.53
C TYR A 68 2.86 -4.07 4.38
N PRO A 69 2.06 -3.80 3.33
CA PRO A 69 1.37 -2.52 3.19
C PRO A 69 0.16 -2.42 4.14
N PHE A 70 -0.61 -1.35 4.01
CA PHE A 70 -1.84 -1.11 4.77
C PHE A 70 -2.79 -2.31 4.76
N ASP A 71 -3.41 -2.55 5.92
CA ASP A 71 -4.61 -3.38 5.97
C ASP A 71 -5.74 -2.72 5.17
N LYS A 72 -6.77 -3.49 4.79
CA LYS A 72 -8.00 -2.92 4.26
C LYS A 72 -8.62 -1.96 5.27
N PHE A 73 -8.68 -0.68 4.91
CA PHE A 73 -9.46 0.35 5.59
C PHE A 73 -10.73 0.66 4.79
N PHE A 74 -11.71 1.27 5.44
CA PHE A 74 -13.07 1.43 4.92
C PHE A 74 -13.46 2.91 4.87
N ASN A 75 -14.41 3.24 4.01
CA ASN A 75 -14.93 4.59 3.92
C ASN A 75 -15.77 4.94 5.15
N TYR A 76 -15.87 6.22 5.46
CA TYR A 76 -16.77 6.70 6.50
C TYR A 76 -18.21 6.22 6.24
N GLY A 77 -18.86 5.70 7.29
CA GLY A 77 -20.23 5.17 7.22
C GLY A 77 -20.35 3.73 6.73
N GLU A 78 -19.26 3.09 6.27
CA GLU A 78 -19.28 1.65 5.98
C GLU A 78 -19.34 0.81 7.27
N PRO A 79 -19.95 -0.38 7.26
CA PRO A 79 -20.14 -1.20 8.47
C PRO A 79 -18.85 -1.56 9.23
N ASN A 80 -17.74 -1.69 8.51
CA ASN A 80 -16.44 -2.05 9.08
C ASN A 80 -15.49 -0.84 9.22
N ALA A 81 -16.02 0.39 9.11
CA ALA A 81 -15.24 1.60 9.31
C ALA A 81 -14.65 1.64 10.73
N ALA A 82 -13.37 1.95 10.81
CA ALA A 82 -12.70 2.12 12.10
C ALA A 82 -13.31 3.29 12.85
N THR A 83 -13.43 3.16 14.18
CA THR A 83 -13.69 4.31 15.03
C THR A 83 -12.41 5.15 15.12
N ILE A 84 -12.50 6.42 14.75
CA ILE A 84 -11.35 7.31 14.75
C ILE A 84 -11.18 7.96 16.13
N ASP A 85 -10.02 7.77 16.75
CA ASP A 85 -9.56 8.56 17.89
C ASP A 85 -8.96 9.88 17.37
N TRP A 86 -9.80 10.91 17.34
CA TRP A 86 -9.42 12.23 16.86
C TRP A 86 -8.33 12.93 17.70
N SER A 87 -8.03 12.45 18.91
CA SER A 87 -6.95 13.03 19.72
C SER A 87 -5.55 12.70 19.19
N THR A 88 -5.44 11.63 18.41
CA THR A 88 -4.19 11.10 17.84
C THR A 88 -4.22 11.00 16.32
N ALA A 89 -5.41 11.10 15.72
CA ALA A 89 -5.59 10.97 14.28
C ALA A 89 -4.87 12.08 13.51
N LYS A 90 -4.39 11.71 12.32
CA LYS A 90 -3.93 12.64 11.30
C LYS A 90 -4.76 12.48 10.05
N VAL A 91 -5.05 13.59 9.39
CA VAL A 91 -5.78 13.59 8.11
C VAL A 91 -4.83 13.96 6.99
N TYR A 92 -4.80 13.12 5.96
CA TYR A 92 -3.98 13.30 4.76
C TYR A 92 -4.84 13.35 3.50
N GLU A 93 -4.29 13.91 2.43
CA GLU A 93 -4.87 13.81 1.10
C GLU A 93 -5.05 12.33 0.70
N LYS A 94 -6.19 12.00 0.11
CA LYS A 94 -6.36 10.74 -0.59
C LYS A 94 -5.86 10.91 -2.02
N LEU A 95 -4.61 10.52 -2.25
CA LEU A 95 -4.00 10.53 -3.58
C LEU A 95 -4.67 9.48 -4.48
N ASP A 96 -4.97 9.88 -5.71
CA ASP A 96 -5.61 9.04 -6.72
C ASP A 96 -4.57 8.51 -7.73
N GLY A 97 -3.97 7.37 -7.40
CA GLY A 97 -2.96 6.75 -8.25
C GLY A 97 -2.92 5.24 -8.11
N SER A 98 -1.71 4.71 -8.06
CA SER A 98 -1.48 3.30 -7.78
C SER A 98 -0.53 3.13 -6.61
N LEU A 99 -0.97 2.40 -5.58
CA LEU A 99 -0.12 1.98 -4.49
C LEU A 99 1.06 1.14 -5.01
N VAL A 100 2.26 1.63 -4.74
CA VAL A 100 3.53 0.92 -4.94
C VAL A 100 4.23 0.83 -3.60
N VAL A 101 4.68 -0.37 -3.23
CA VAL A 101 5.41 -0.62 -1.99
C VAL A 101 6.86 -0.87 -2.33
N LEU A 102 7.77 -0.07 -1.78
CA LEU A 102 9.21 -0.28 -1.82
C LEU A 102 9.61 -1.12 -0.60
N TYR A 103 10.19 -2.29 -0.84
CA TYR A 103 10.58 -3.25 0.20
C TYR A 103 11.97 -3.82 -0.07
N PHE A 104 12.67 -4.22 0.99
CA PHE A 104 13.98 -4.86 0.85
C PHE A 104 13.81 -6.36 0.66
N ASN A 105 14.30 -6.89 -0.47
CA ASN A 105 14.28 -8.32 -0.73
C ASN A 105 15.59 -8.96 -0.20
N PRO A 106 15.53 -9.83 0.83
CA PRO A 106 16.73 -10.43 1.41
C PRO A 106 17.45 -11.39 0.45
N TYR A 107 16.74 -11.99 -0.51
CA TYR A 107 17.31 -12.91 -1.49
C TYR A 107 18.17 -12.20 -2.53
N SER A 108 17.72 -11.04 -3.02
CA SER A 108 18.48 -10.23 -3.98
C SER A 108 19.41 -9.24 -3.31
N SER A 109 19.24 -9.00 -2.00
CA SER A 109 19.90 -7.94 -1.22
C SER A 109 19.71 -6.55 -1.85
N LYS A 110 18.49 -6.28 -2.36
CA LYS A 110 18.15 -5.04 -3.06
C LYS A 110 16.75 -4.57 -2.68
N TRP A 111 16.56 -3.26 -2.85
CA TRP A 111 15.23 -2.67 -2.87
C TRP A 111 14.49 -3.08 -4.14
N GLU A 112 13.31 -3.65 -3.95
CA GLU A 112 12.37 -4.05 -4.98
C GLU A 112 11.03 -3.37 -4.73
N ILE A 113 10.14 -3.44 -5.72
CA ILE A 113 8.81 -2.86 -5.60
C ILE A 113 7.72 -3.86 -5.90
N SER A 114 6.60 -3.72 -5.18
CA SER A 114 5.37 -4.44 -5.45
C SER A 114 4.23 -3.47 -5.69
N THR A 115 3.22 -3.93 -6.43
CA THR A 115 1.88 -3.32 -6.41
C THR A 115 0.97 -4.18 -5.54
N SER A 116 -0.27 -3.71 -5.29
CA SER A 116 -1.26 -4.49 -4.52
C SER A 116 -1.59 -5.87 -5.11
N GLY A 117 -1.25 -6.12 -6.38
CA GLY A 117 -1.50 -7.38 -7.08
C GLY A 117 -0.28 -7.98 -7.79
N SER A 118 0.94 -7.50 -7.55
CA SER A 118 2.17 -8.09 -8.11
C SER A 118 3.36 -7.93 -7.18
N PRO A 119 3.99 -9.02 -6.71
CA PRO A 119 5.13 -8.95 -5.78
C PRO A 119 6.38 -8.29 -6.37
N ASP A 120 6.50 -8.28 -7.69
CA ASP A 120 7.64 -7.75 -8.47
C ASP A 120 7.25 -6.57 -9.37
N ALA A 121 6.00 -6.08 -9.25
CA ALA A 121 5.44 -5.00 -10.05
C ALA A 121 5.54 -5.20 -11.58
N GLU A 122 5.64 -6.43 -12.08
CA GLU A 122 5.72 -6.72 -13.52
C GLU A 122 4.37 -6.67 -14.26
N GLY A 123 3.31 -6.18 -13.58
CA GLY A 123 2.03 -5.89 -14.22
C GLY A 123 2.18 -4.83 -15.31
N VAL A 124 1.64 -5.10 -16.50
CA VAL A 124 1.66 -4.18 -17.63
C VAL A 124 0.65 -3.05 -17.41
N ILE A 125 1.12 -1.81 -17.43
CA ILE A 125 0.27 -0.60 -17.37
C ILE A 125 -0.35 -0.32 -18.74
N ASN A 126 0.47 -0.40 -19.79
CA ASN A 126 0.05 -0.15 -21.16
C ASN A 126 0.58 -1.28 -22.07
N SER A 127 -0.34 -2.00 -22.68
CA SER A 127 -0.06 -3.15 -23.54
C SER A 127 0.60 -2.78 -24.87
N TYR A 128 0.50 -1.52 -25.31
CA TYR A 128 1.08 -1.08 -26.58
C TYR A 128 2.61 -0.96 -26.53
N ASN A 129 3.19 -0.65 -25.37
CA ASN A 129 4.63 -0.42 -25.21
C ASN A 129 5.30 -1.37 -24.20
N ASN A 130 4.59 -2.37 -23.67
CA ASN A 130 5.08 -3.29 -22.63
C ASN A 130 5.71 -2.54 -21.43
N LEU A 131 5.15 -1.38 -21.07
CA LEU A 131 5.55 -0.63 -19.90
C LEU A 131 4.91 -1.27 -18.66
N THR A 132 5.75 -1.75 -17.75
CA THR A 132 5.33 -2.32 -16.46
C THR A 132 5.39 -1.27 -15.36
N PHE A 133 4.68 -1.52 -14.25
CA PHE A 133 4.81 -0.68 -13.05
C PHE A 133 6.26 -0.61 -12.56
N ASN A 134 6.99 -1.74 -12.62
CA ASN A 134 8.39 -1.81 -12.28
C ASN A 134 9.24 -0.78 -13.05
N LYS A 135 9.14 -0.81 -14.39
CA LYS A 135 9.89 0.11 -15.25
C LYS A 135 9.51 1.57 -15.04
N LEU A 136 8.21 1.87 -14.99
CA LEU A 136 7.74 3.25 -14.84
C LEU A 136 8.16 3.84 -13.49
N PHE A 137 8.01 3.07 -12.41
CA PHE A 137 8.39 3.53 -11.08
C PHE A 137 9.89 3.86 -11.03
N TRP A 138 10.77 2.95 -11.46
CA TRP A 138 12.21 3.21 -11.40
C TRP A 138 12.67 4.33 -12.34
N GLN A 139 12.03 4.49 -13.51
CA GLN A 139 12.28 5.66 -14.36
C GLN A 139 11.91 6.96 -13.66
N THR A 140 10.74 6.99 -13.02
CA THR A 140 10.24 8.16 -12.28
C THR A 140 11.12 8.44 -11.07
N TRP A 141 11.45 7.42 -10.26
CA TRP A 141 12.34 7.49 -9.09
C TRP A 141 13.68 8.13 -9.44
N ASN A 142 14.33 7.67 -10.51
CA ASN A 142 15.59 8.22 -10.99
C ASN A 142 15.44 9.66 -11.51
N SER A 143 14.34 9.97 -12.20
CA SER A 143 14.08 11.33 -12.71
C SER A 143 13.84 12.36 -11.59
N LEU A 144 13.26 11.92 -10.46
CA LEU A 144 13.07 12.72 -9.25
C LEU A 144 14.36 12.86 -8.42
N GLY A 145 15.40 12.06 -8.73
CA GLY A 145 16.66 12.06 -7.99
C GLY A 145 16.60 11.39 -6.62
N TYR A 146 15.53 10.64 -6.32
CA TYR A 146 15.34 9.99 -5.03
C TYR A 146 16.45 8.98 -4.73
N GLN A 147 16.92 9.00 -3.47
CA GLN A 147 17.89 8.03 -2.98
C GLN A 147 17.17 6.87 -2.29
N LEU A 148 17.71 5.67 -2.43
CA LEU A 148 17.20 4.48 -1.75
C LEU A 148 17.41 4.61 -0.24
N PRO A 149 16.47 4.11 0.58
CA PRO A 149 16.61 4.15 2.03
C PRO A 149 17.61 3.13 2.56
N GLU A 150 18.10 3.37 3.78
CA GLU A 150 18.95 2.42 4.54
C GLU A 150 18.13 1.55 5.51
N ASP A 151 16.87 1.91 5.78
CA ASP A 151 16.00 1.23 6.75
C ASP A 151 15.40 -0.06 6.17
N VAL A 152 16.22 -1.10 6.02
CA VAL A 152 15.82 -2.38 5.37
C VAL A 152 14.71 -3.14 6.08
N ASP A 153 14.44 -2.82 7.34
CA ASP A 153 13.35 -3.39 8.14
C ASP A 153 12.02 -2.62 7.95
N CYS A 154 11.98 -1.66 7.02
CA CYS A 154 10.79 -0.86 6.70
C CYS A 154 10.23 -1.19 5.31
N CYS A 155 8.91 -1.11 5.21
CA CYS A 155 8.19 -1.02 3.94
C CYS A 155 7.70 0.41 3.73
N PHE A 156 7.97 0.96 2.57
CA PHE A 156 7.56 2.32 2.21
C PHE A 156 6.42 2.26 1.20
N MET A 157 5.29 2.87 1.55
CA MET A 157 4.10 2.90 0.70
C MET A 157 4.05 4.25 -0.01
N PHE A 158 4.21 4.19 -1.32
CA PHE A 158 4.13 5.33 -2.21
C PHE A 158 2.89 5.26 -3.09
N GLU A 159 2.41 6.42 -3.52
CA GLU A 159 1.45 6.52 -4.60
C GLU A 159 2.18 6.92 -5.87
N LEU A 160 2.06 6.09 -6.90
CA LEU A 160 2.52 6.43 -8.24
C LEU A 160 1.40 7.16 -8.97
N LEU A 161 1.57 8.45 -9.15
CA LEU A 161 0.69 9.31 -9.95
C LEU A 161 1.24 9.35 -11.37
N THR A 162 0.44 9.05 -12.39
CA THR A 162 0.96 8.99 -13.76
C THR A 162 -0.11 9.21 -14.84
N PRO A 163 0.20 9.95 -15.92
CA PRO A 163 -0.73 10.09 -17.05
C PRO A 163 -0.98 8.77 -17.79
N TYR A 164 -0.14 7.74 -17.55
CA TYR A 164 -0.25 6.44 -18.22
C TYR A 164 -1.23 5.47 -17.55
N ASN A 165 -1.66 5.78 -16.32
CA ASN A 165 -2.63 5.00 -15.55
C ASN A 165 -3.58 5.96 -14.82
N ILE A 166 -4.54 6.51 -15.56
CA ILE A 166 -5.51 7.46 -15.01
C ILE A 166 -6.61 6.68 -14.31
N VAL A 167 -6.81 6.94 -13.02
CA VAL A 167 -7.92 6.39 -12.25
C VAL A 167 -9.10 7.36 -12.32
N ILE A 168 -8.97 8.58 -11.77
CA ILE A 168 -9.96 9.67 -11.87
C ILE A 168 -9.26 10.99 -12.21
N VAL A 169 -8.22 11.37 -11.47
CA VAL A 169 -7.43 12.60 -11.64
C VAL A 169 -6.38 12.40 -12.73
N ARG A 170 -6.14 13.44 -13.55
CA ARG A 170 -5.20 13.40 -14.68
C ARG A 170 -3.91 14.17 -14.38
N PRO A 171 -2.89 13.53 -13.79
CA PRO A 171 -1.60 14.18 -13.58
C PRO A 171 -0.91 14.47 -14.93
N LYS A 172 -0.25 15.63 -15.03
CA LYS A 172 0.48 16.02 -16.25
C LYS A 172 1.88 15.39 -16.34
N VAL A 173 2.45 15.05 -15.18
CA VAL A 173 3.77 14.44 -15.03
C VAL A 173 3.67 13.29 -14.04
N SER A 174 4.56 12.32 -14.14
CA SER A 174 4.63 11.23 -13.16
C SER A 174 5.23 11.75 -11.85
N ALA A 175 4.65 11.36 -10.73
CA ALA A 175 5.14 11.66 -9.39
C ALA A 175 5.09 10.40 -8.52
N ILE A 176 5.97 10.34 -7.53
CA ILE A 176 6.02 9.28 -6.51
C ILE A 176 5.96 9.99 -5.16
N VAL A 177 4.86 9.79 -4.44
CA VAL A 177 4.57 10.50 -3.18
C VAL A 177 4.48 9.50 -2.04
N LEU A 178 5.27 9.68 -0.99
CA LEU A 178 5.24 8.83 0.19
C LEU A 178 3.96 9.11 0.98
N HIS A 179 3.20 8.06 1.31
CA HIS A 179 1.98 8.20 2.13
C HIS A 179 1.87 7.20 3.27
N GLY A 180 2.81 6.26 3.40
CA GLY A 180 2.90 5.42 4.57
C GLY A 180 4.27 4.78 4.74
N VAL A 181 4.57 4.39 5.97
CA VAL A 181 5.74 3.56 6.32
C VAL A 181 5.28 2.50 7.31
N ARG A 182 5.78 1.27 7.18
CA ARG A 182 5.56 0.22 8.17
C ARG A 182 6.88 -0.37 8.62
N ASN A 183 7.10 -0.42 9.92
CA ASN A 183 8.21 -1.12 10.53
C ASN A 183 7.87 -2.61 10.67
N LEU A 184 8.59 -3.49 9.96
CA LEU A 184 8.29 -4.92 9.93
C LEU A 184 8.51 -5.64 11.27
N PRO A 185 9.57 -5.34 12.06
CA PRO A 185 9.75 -5.97 13.37
C PRO A 185 8.59 -5.73 14.35
N SER A 186 8.03 -4.51 14.38
CA SER A 186 6.91 -4.15 15.25
C SER A 186 5.54 -4.32 14.60
N LEU A 187 5.50 -4.43 13.27
CA LEU A 187 4.31 -4.41 12.41
C LEU A 187 3.47 -3.13 12.51
N LYS A 188 4.03 -2.07 13.10
CA LYS A 188 3.34 -0.78 13.27
C LYS A 188 3.61 0.15 12.10
N GLU A 189 2.59 0.94 11.76
CA GLU A 189 2.72 2.04 10.82
C GLU A 189 3.44 3.22 11.51
N ASP A 190 4.41 3.80 10.81
CA ASP A 190 5.16 4.97 11.24
C ASP A 190 4.72 6.23 10.50
N ASN A 191 5.07 7.39 11.06
CA ASN A 191 4.79 8.69 10.45
C ASN A 191 5.62 8.89 9.16
N PRO A 192 4.99 8.96 7.96
CA PRO A 192 5.72 9.12 6.70
C PRO A 192 6.50 10.44 6.62
N GLU A 193 6.04 11.50 7.29
CA GLU A 193 6.70 12.82 7.29
C GLU A 193 8.16 12.73 7.78
N ILE A 194 8.46 11.82 8.71
CA ILE A 194 9.82 11.63 9.25
C ILE A 194 10.76 11.08 8.19
N PHE A 195 10.30 10.08 7.43
CA PHE A 195 11.11 9.41 6.41
C PHE A 195 11.21 10.24 5.14
N ALA A 196 10.14 10.93 4.76
CA ALA A 196 10.17 11.89 3.66
C ALA A 196 11.20 12.99 3.91
N ALA A 197 11.24 13.57 5.12
CA ALA A 197 12.25 14.56 5.48
C ALA A 197 13.68 13.96 5.53
N LYS A 198 13.83 12.71 6.00
CA LYS A 198 15.13 12.02 6.05
C LYS A 198 15.74 11.79 4.67
N TYR A 199 14.92 11.45 3.68
CA TYR A 199 15.37 11.04 2.34
C TYR A 199 15.08 12.05 1.23
N ASP A 200 14.57 13.23 1.59
CA ASP A 200 14.15 14.28 0.64
C ASP A 200 13.15 13.76 -0.40
N TRP A 201 12.18 12.97 0.06
CA TRP A 201 11.06 12.51 -0.76
C TRP A 201 9.86 13.43 -0.60
N GLU A 202 9.06 13.54 -1.65
CA GLU A 202 7.73 14.13 -1.57
C GLU A 202 6.84 13.30 -0.63
N CYS A 203 6.13 13.99 0.27
CA CYS A 203 5.21 13.39 1.22
C CYS A 203 3.79 13.86 0.93
N VAL A 204 2.82 12.98 1.17
CA VAL A 204 1.40 13.29 1.08
C VAL A 204 1.05 14.51 1.96
N GLN A 205 0.17 15.37 1.44
CA GLN A 205 -0.24 16.58 2.15
C GLN A 205 -1.06 16.23 3.41
N ARG A 206 -0.68 16.81 4.55
CA ARG A 206 -1.44 16.75 5.81
C ARG A 206 -2.39 17.94 5.92
N PHE A 207 -3.56 17.71 6.51
CA PHE A 207 -4.57 18.72 6.80
C PHE A 207 -4.84 18.78 8.30
N ASP A 208 -5.03 20.01 8.82
CA ASP A 208 -5.41 20.24 10.22
C ASP A 208 -6.93 20.10 10.38
N LEU A 209 -7.41 18.85 10.23
CA LEU A 209 -8.82 18.46 10.40
C LEU A 209 -8.91 17.51 11.60
N SER A 210 -9.87 17.75 12.49
CA SER A 210 -9.89 17.11 13.82
C SER A 210 -11.20 16.40 14.17
N SER A 211 -12.12 16.31 13.21
CA SER A 211 -13.40 15.64 13.39
C SER A 211 -13.99 15.17 12.05
N TRP A 212 -14.97 14.27 12.11
CA TRP A 212 -15.73 13.89 10.92
C TRP A 212 -16.48 15.08 10.32
N GLU A 213 -16.96 16.00 11.15
CA GLU A 213 -17.62 17.23 10.70
C GLU A 213 -16.66 18.10 9.87
N ASP A 214 -15.42 18.28 10.32
CA ASP A 214 -14.38 19.00 9.59
C ASP A 214 -14.06 18.33 8.25
N VAL A 215 -13.86 17.00 8.26
CA VAL A 215 -13.54 16.23 7.05
C VAL A 215 -14.68 16.27 6.04
N LEU A 216 -15.93 16.13 6.48
CA LEU A 216 -17.10 16.20 5.61
C LEU A 216 -17.30 17.60 5.03
N ALA A 217 -17.11 18.65 5.84
CA ALA A 217 -17.16 20.03 5.38
C ALA A 217 -16.06 20.31 4.35
N ALA A 218 -14.82 19.88 4.61
CA ALA A 218 -13.72 20.01 3.66
C ALA A 218 -13.99 19.23 2.36
N SER A 219 -14.52 18.02 2.46
CA SER A 219 -14.83 17.17 1.31
C SER A 219 -15.92 17.76 0.42
N SER A 220 -16.90 18.47 0.98
CA SER A 220 -17.99 19.10 0.22
C SER A 220 -17.54 20.21 -0.73
N ASN A 221 -16.33 20.75 -0.52
CA ASN A 221 -15.75 21.82 -1.34
C ASN A 221 -14.71 21.30 -2.35
N LEU A 222 -14.43 19.99 -2.38
CA LEU A 222 -13.47 19.41 -3.31
C LEU A 222 -14.04 19.39 -4.73
N ASP A 223 -13.20 19.73 -5.71
CA ASP A 223 -13.44 19.36 -7.09
C ASP A 223 -13.15 17.86 -7.24
N PRO A 224 -14.15 17.00 -7.50
CA PRO A 224 -13.96 15.56 -7.60
C PRO A 224 -13.09 15.15 -8.79
N LEU A 225 -12.82 16.06 -9.74
CA LEU A 225 -11.89 15.83 -10.84
C LEU A 225 -10.43 16.19 -10.49
N ALA A 226 -10.21 16.82 -9.33
CA ALA A 226 -8.92 17.26 -8.86
C ALA A 226 -8.45 16.55 -7.58
N SER A 227 -9.38 16.05 -6.74
CA SER A 227 -9.08 15.40 -5.47
C SER A 227 -10.05 14.26 -5.19
N GLU A 228 -9.54 13.11 -4.75
CA GLU A 228 -10.36 11.95 -4.40
C GLU A 228 -10.99 12.07 -2.99
N GLY A 229 -10.35 12.82 -2.10
CA GLY A 229 -10.83 13.02 -0.73
C GLY A 229 -9.70 13.06 0.29
N TYR A 230 -9.99 12.51 1.46
CA TYR A 230 -9.06 12.47 2.58
C TYR A 230 -8.99 11.08 3.19
N ILE A 231 -7.85 10.74 3.80
CA ILE A 231 -7.65 9.56 4.63
C ILE A 231 -7.39 10.02 6.07
N ALA A 232 -8.18 9.53 7.02
CA ALA A 232 -7.91 9.68 8.45
C ALA A 232 -7.13 8.45 8.94
N ILE A 233 -5.93 8.67 9.46
CA ILE A 233 -5.03 7.62 9.96
C ILE A 233 -4.98 7.67 11.49
N LEU A 234 -5.08 6.49 12.10
CA LEU A 234 -4.83 6.29 13.53
C LEU A 234 -3.34 6.01 13.72
N LEU A 235 -2.62 6.87 14.44
CA LEU A 235 -1.26 6.58 14.85
C LEU A 235 -1.30 5.84 16.20
N GLY A 236 -0.92 4.56 16.22
CA GLY A 236 -0.96 3.69 17.40
C GLY A 236 0.16 2.66 17.47
#